data_AF-A0A497MGR3-F1
#
_entry.id   AF-A0A497MGR3-F1
#
_cell.length_a   1.000
_cell.length_b   1.000
_cell.length_c   1.000
_cell.angle_alpha   90.00
_cell.angle_beta   90.00
_cell.angle_gamma   90.00
#
_symmetry.space_group_name_H-M   'P 1'
#
loop_
_entity.id
_entity.type
_entity.pdbx_description
1 polymer ?
#
loop_
_entity_poly.entity_id
_entity_poly.type
_entity_poly.pdbx_seq_one_letter_code
_entity_poly.pdbx_strand_id
1 'polypeptide(L)' 'MRLESVQPELCMGLPRRRRTYRDEEAWFLINMSSTPVIGVLKLDEFQKVTDLIEGSLKTKLGKLKVQIDAFSIRCLVVER' A
#
# COMPACT_ATOMS: atom_id res chain seq x y z
N MET A 1 22.94 14.21 -8.64
CA MET A 1 22.93 12.92 -9.37
C MET A 1 21.47 12.44 -9.41
N ARG A 2 20.73 12.70 -10.49
CA ARG A 2 19.39 12.12 -10.68
C ARG A 2 19.60 10.71 -11.20
N LEU A 3 19.11 9.69 -10.49
CA LEU A 3 19.01 8.34 -11.03
C LEU A 3 17.90 8.36 -12.09
N GLU A 4 18.25 8.79 -13.30
CA GLU A 4 17.39 8.72 -14.47
C GLU A 4 17.23 7.26 -14.87
N SER A 5 16.21 6.59 -14.33
CA SER A 5 15.54 5.39 -14.91
C SER A 5 14.69 4.59 -13.92
N VAL A 6 14.63 4.94 -12.63
CA VAL A 6 13.76 4.22 -11.69
C VAL A 6 12.36 4.80 -11.72
N GLN A 7 11.49 4.20 -12.54
CA GLN A 7 10.06 4.50 -12.51
C GLN A 7 9.46 4.05 -11.16
N PRO A 8 8.71 4.92 -10.46
CA PRO A 8 8.06 4.53 -9.22
C PRO A 8 7.00 3.47 -9.52
N GLU A 9 7.00 2.40 -8.72
CA GLU A 9 5.91 1.47 -8.69
C GLU A 9 4.68 2.18 -8.10
N LEU A 10 3.58 2.22 -8.85
CA LEU A 10 2.37 2.92 -8.43
C LEU A 10 1.31 1.93 -7.95
N CYS A 11 0.61 2.31 -6.89
CA CYS A 11 -0.50 1.57 -6.32
C CYS A 11 -1.61 2.56 -5.96
N MET A 12 -2.77 2.44 -6.62
CA MET A 12 -3.86 3.45 -6.53
C MET A 12 -3.39 4.88 -6.89
N GLY A 13 -2.42 4.99 -7.81
CA GLY A 13 -1.81 6.27 -8.20
C GLY A 13 -0.78 6.83 -7.21
N LEU A 14 -0.55 6.16 -6.07
CA LEU A 14 0.46 6.55 -5.09
C LEU A 14 1.75 5.76 -5.30
N PRO A 15 2.93 6.37 -5.05
CA PRO A 15 4.17 5.63 -4.94
C PRO A 15 4.06 4.51 -3.90
N ARG A 16 4.40 3.30 -4.32
CA ARG A 16 4.55 2.12 -3.48
C ARG A 16 6.04 1.79 -3.34
N ARG A 17 6.48 1.58 -2.10
CA ARG A 17 7.71 0.84 -1.81
C ARG A 17 7.34 -0.49 -1.19
N ARG A 18 8.00 -1.58 -1.60
CA ARG A 18 7.76 -2.90 -1.02
C ARG A 18 9.02 -3.50 -0.43
N ARG A 19 8.86 -4.29 0.63
CA ARG A 19 9.88 -5.18 1.20
C ARG A 19 9.26 -6.56 1.25
N THR A 20 9.92 -7.54 0.62
CA THR A 20 9.42 -8.91 0.55
C THR A 20 10.26 -9.80 1.46
N TYR A 21 9.62 -10.66 2.23
CA TYR A 21 10.27 -11.69 3.04
C TYR A 21 9.39 -12.94 3.10
N ARG A 22 9.88 -14.06 2.55
CA ARG A 22 9.11 -15.31 2.44
C ARG A 22 7.75 -15.05 1.77
N ASP A 23 6.66 -15.39 2.45
CA ASP A 23 5.28 -15.27 1.97
C ASP A 23 4.63 -13.93 2.32
N GLU A 24 5.42 -12.97 2.84
CA GLU A 24 4.94 -11.66 3.28
C GLU A 24 5.55 -10.53 2.46
N GLU A 25 4.77 -9.48 2.24
CA GLU A 25 5.27 -8.20 1.76
C GLU A 25 4.79 -7.06 2.67
N ALA A 26 5.72 -6.16 3.02
CA ALA A 26 5.39 -4.87 3.61
C ALA A 26 5.33 -3.82 2.51
N TRP A 27 4.16 -3.22 2.32
CA TRP A 27 3.89 -2.15 1.37
C TRP A 27 3.76 -0.82 2.07
N PHE A 28 4.56 0.14 1.63
CA PHE A 28 4.52 1.53 2.05
C PHE A 28 3.85 2.35 0.98
N LEU A 29 2.64 2.83 1.27
CA LEU A 29 1.86 3.68 0.37
C LEU A 29 1.95 5.12 0.85
N ILE A 30 2.59 5.97 0.06
CA ILE A 30 3.00 7.32 0.49
C ILE A 30 2.16 8.37 -0.24
N ASN A 31 1.34 9.11 0.48
CA ASN A 31 0.61 10.26 -0.07
C ASN A 31 1.33 11.57 0.29
N MET A 32 2.09 12.10 -0.67
CA MET A 32 2.79 13.39 -0.53
C MET A 32 1.93 14.58 -0.97
N SER A 33 0.67 14.37 -1.37
CA SER A 33 -0.21 15.43 -1.85
C SER A 33 -1.03 16.04 -0.71
N SER A 34 -1.59 17.22 -0.96
CA SER A 34 -2.54 17.90 -0.06
C SER A 34 -3.95 17.33 -0.12
N THR A 35 -4.19 16.28 -0.91
CA THR A 35 -5.51 15.66 -1.10
C THR A 35 -5.51 14.23 -0.61
N PRO A 36 -6.51 13.79 0.18
CA PRO A 36 -6.62 12.39 0.56
C PRO A 36 -6.88 11.52 -0.67
N VAL A 37 -6.32 10.31 -0.67
CA VAL A 37 -6.57 9.32 -1.71
C VAL A 37 -7.39 8.18 -1.13
N ILE A 38 -8.52 7.89 -1.77
CA ILE A 38 -9.35 6.73 -1.44
C ILE A 38 -9.26 5.78 -2.62
N GLY A 39 -8.82 4.55 -2.36
CA GLY A 39 -8.67 3.56 -3.41
C GLY A 39 -9.05 2.16 -2.96
N VAL A 40 -9.13 1.27 -3.94
CA VAL A 40 -9.38 -0.16 -3.73
C VAL A 40 -8.12 -0.90 -4.15
N LEU A 41 -7.47 -1.53 -3.18
CA LEU A 41 -6.41 -2.49 -3.40
C LEU A 41 -7.03 -3.82 -3.82
N LYS A 42 -6.54 -4.36 -4.93
CA LYS A 42 -6.74 -5.77 -5.26
C LYS A 42 -5.62 -6.55 -4.58
N LEU A 43 -6.01 -7.51 -3.74
CA LEU A 43 -5.07 -8.30 -2.97
C LEU A 43 -4.62 -9.55 -3.73
N ASP A 44 -5.19 -9.84 -4.90
CA ASP A 44 -4.82 -10.94 -5.80
C ASP A 44 -4.50 -12.26 -5.04
N GLU A 45 -3.21 -12.58 -4.88
CA GLU A 45 -2.70 -13.78 -4.22
C GLU A 45 -2.58 -13.70 -2.68
N PHE A 46 -2.84 -12.54 -2.09
CA PHE A 46 -2.72 -12.28 -0.65
C PHE A 46 -4.04 -12.50 0.08
N GLN A 47 -4.00 -13.36 1.09
CA GLN A 47 -5.15 -13.76 1.90
C GLN A 47 -5.37 -12.88 3.13
N LYS A 48 -4.30 -12.31 3.69
CA LYS A 48 -4.38 -11.45 4.88
C LYS A 48 -3.70 -10.12 4.66
N VAL A 49 -4.25 -9.08 5.28
CA VAL A 49 -3.67 -7.73 5.29
C VAL A 49 -3.82 -7.12 6.67
N THR A 50 -2.70 -6.63 7.21
CA THR A 50 -2.67 -5.86 8.45
C THR A 50 -2.09 -4.49 8.17
N ASP A 51 -2.72 -3.43 8.67
CA ASP A 51 -2.11 -2.12 8.69
C ASP A 51 -1.34 -1.92 10.00
N LEU A 52 -0.04 -1.67 9.92
CA LEU A 52 0.76 -1.47 11.13
C LEU A 52 0.52 -0.09 11.77
N ILE A 53 -0.14 0.84 11.07
CA ILE A 53 -0.42 2.19 11.58
C ILE A 53 -1.83 2.26 12.17
N GLU A 54 -2.83 1.69 11.50
CA GLU A 54 -4.24 1.75 11.94
C GLU A 54 -4.83 0.41 12.43
N GLY A 55 -4.04 -0.66 12.44
CA GLY A 55 -4.46 -1.97 12.90
C GLY A 55 -5.11 -2.84 11.82
N SER A 56 -5.84 -3.87 12.23
CA SER A 56 -6.40 -4.85 11.30
C SER A 56 -7.49 -4.24 10.41
N LEU A 57 -7.32 -4.39 9.10
CA LEU A 57 -8.29 -3.90 8.13
C LEU A 57 -9.23 -5.02 7.68
N LYS A 58 -10.53 -4.72 7.60
CA LYS A 58 -11.52 -5.68 7.09
C LYS A 58 -11.43 -5.76 5.57
N THR A 59 -10.99 -6.90 5.05
CA THR A 59 -11.02 -7.21 3.62
C THR A 59 -12.40 -7.73 3.20
N LYS A 60 -12.88 -7.36 2.01
CA LYS A 60 -14.11 -7.92 1.43
C LYS A 60 -13.81 -8.48 0.04
N LEU A 61 -13.93 -9.78 -0.15
CA LEU A 61 -13.75 -10.47 -1.44
C LEU A 61 -12.37 -10.20 -2.09
N GLY A 62 -11.27 -10.29 -1.32
CA GLY A 62 -9.91 -10.02 -1.83
C GLY A 62 -9.68 -8.56 -2.23
N LYS A 63 -10.57 -7.66 -1.85
CA LYS A 63 -10.44 -6.22 -2.05
C LYS A 63 -10.36 -5.52 -0.71
N LEU A 64 -9.47 -4.54 -0.63
CA LEU A 64 -9.30 -3.70 0.55
C LEU A 64 -9.49 -2.24 0.14
N LYS A 65 -10.48 -1.58 0.74
CA LYS A 65 -10.65 -0.14 0.62
C LYS A 65 -9.70 0.53 1.61
N VAL A 66 -8.81 1.38 1.12
CA VAL A 66 -7.87 2.15 1.94
C VAL A 66 -8.07 3.63 1.67
N GLN A 67 -8.08 4.41 2.74
CA GLN A 67 -7.94 5.85 2.69
C GLN A 67 -6.55 6.23 3.19
N ILE A 68 -5.88 7.09 2.44
CA ILE A 68 -4.56 7.64 2.80
C ILE A 68 -4.71 9.15 2.82
N ASP A 69 -4.63 9.73 4.01
CA ASP A 69 -4.81 11.16 4.21
C ASP A 69 -3.68 11.96 3.55
N ALA A 70 -3.90 13.27 3.39
CA ALA A 70 -2.90 14.19 2.87
C ALA A 70 -1.61 14.13 3.73
N PHE A 71 -0.46 14.16 3.07
CA PHE A 71 0.86 14.11 3.72
C PHE A 71 1.03 12.95 4.72
N SER A 72 0.47 11.78 4.42
CA SER A 72 0.50 10.59 5.28
C SER A 72 1.05 9.35 4.58
N ILE A 73 1.30 8.31 5.36
CA ILE A 73 1.75 7.00 4.89
C ILE A 73 0.88 5.90 5.49
N ARG A 74 0.64 4.82 4.73
CA ARG A 74 0.12 3.56 5.25
C ARG A 74 1.17 2.46 5.13
N CYS A 75 1.22 1.56 6.10
CA CYS A 75 2.12 0.41 6.10
C CYS A 75 1.28 -0.86 6.15
N LEU A 76 1.10 -1.50 5.00
CA LEU A 76 0.31 -2.71 4.88
C LEU A 76 1.25 -3.91 4.84
N VAL A 77 1.09 -4.84 5.77
CA VAL A 77 1.69 -6.17 5.68
C VAL A 77 0.68 -7.09 5.03
N VAL A 78 1.02 -7.62 3.86
CA VAL A 78 0.21 -8.58 3.11
C VAL A 78 0.86 -9.96 3.19
N GLU A 79 0.05 -11.00 3.38
CA GLU A 79 0.48 -12.40 3.52
C GLU A 79 -0.26 -13.25 2.48
N ARG A 80 0.47 -14.12 1.77
CA ARG A 80 -0.08 -15.06 0.78
C ARG A 80 -0.98 -16.13 1.42
#